data_AF-A0A6G1C633-F1
#
_entry.id   AF-A0A6G1C633-F1
#
_cell.length_a   1.000
_cell.length_b   1.000
_cell.length_c   1.000
_cell.angle_alpha   90.00
_cell.angle_beta   90.00
_cell.angle_gamma   90.00
#
_symmetry.space_group_name_H-M   'P 1'
#
loop_
_entity.id
_entity.type
_entity.pdbx_description
1 polymer ?
#
loop_
_entity_poly.entity_id
_entity_poly.type
_entity_poly.pdbx_seq_one_letter_code
_entity_poly.pdbx_strand_id
1 'polypeptide(L)'
;DVRQEVAAVASVYGDDCHVVCGFPPHVVVHVRPRTADDSSQQFVELFLGIKASSQYPKEPPHVYAVESKGLDENRQTYLVSSIQNKAKELSCYPMLVTLCEEAVEILSNMNHPAGDCPLCLYPLVQEDKDGSALPFMKLMSCYHCFHSDCIMRWWEWLQNDDTDSKKSSTAVTTEAQLSITM
;
A
#
# COMPACT_ATOMS: atom_id res chain seq x y z
N ASP A 1 -1.60 -14.43 -30.64
CA ASP A 1 -0.38 -13.68 -31.01
C ASP A 1 0.06 -12.86 -29.80
N VAL A 2 1.37 -12.77 -29.52
CA VAL A 2 1.93 -12.03 -28.36
C VAL A 2 1.54 -10.55 -28.40
N ARG A 3 1.45 -9.94 -29.59
CA ARG A 3 1.03 -8.53 -29.72
C ARG A 3 -0.42 -8.31 -29.31
N GLN A 4 -1.30 -9.27 -29.62
CA GLN A 4 -2.71 -9.22 -29.21
C GLN A 4 -2.85 -9.33 -27.69
N GLU A 5 -1.98 -10.11 -27.06
CA GLU A 5 -1.96 -10.24 -25.62
C GLU A 5 -1.52 -8.94 -24.91
N VAL A 6 -0.47 -8.28 -25.40
CA VAL A 6 -0.07 -6.96 -24.90
C VAL A 6 -1.20 -5.94 -25.08
N ALA A 7 -1.88 -5.96 -26.23
CA ALA A 7 -3.05 -5.10 -26.47
C ALA A 7 -4.21 -5.41 -25.52
N ALA A 8 -4.41 -6.69 -25.15
CA ALA A 8 -5.42 -7.08 -24.18
C ALA A 8 -5.10 -6.52 -22.79
N VAL A 9 -3.86 -6.63 -22.30
CA VAL A 9 -3.44 -6.03 -21.02
C VAL A 9 -3.67 -4.52 -21.03
N ALA A 10 -3.20 -3.83 -22.07
CA ALA A 10 -3.37 -2.38 -22.19
C ALA A 10 -4.86 -1.96 -22.24
N SER A 11 -5.73 -2.79 -22.83
CA SER A 11 -7.17 -2.51 -22.89
C SER A 11 -7.88 -2.77 -21.56
N VAL A 12 -7.46 -3.81 -20.82
CA VAL A 12 -8.06 -4.16 -19.52
C VAL A 12 -7.71 -3.15 -18.45
N TYR A 13 -6.45 -2.72 -18.39
CA TYR A 13 -5.95 -1.84 -17.33
C TYR A 13 -5.92 -0.35 -17.74
N GLY A 14 -6.07 -0.03 -19.03
CA GLY A 14 -6.14 1.36 -19.49
C GLY A 14 -4.94 2.20 -19.03
N ASP A 15 -5.22 3.29 -18.33
CA ASP A 15 -4.20 4.22 -17.80
C ASP A 15 -3.29 3.56 -16.75
N ASP A 16 -3.72 2.46 -16.14
CA ASP A 16 -2.91 1.70 -15.18
C ASP A 16 -1.87 0.80 -15.85
N CYS A 17 -1.85 0.68 -17.18
CA CYS A 17 -0.87 -0.13 -17.90
C CYS A 17 0.10 0.72 -18.73
N HIS A 18 1.39 0.60 -18.42
CA HIS A 18 2.47 1.16 -19.21
C HIS A 18 3.21 0.07 -20.01
N VAL A 19 3.09 0.13 -21.33
CA VAL A 19 3.81 -0.77 -22.25
C VAL A 19 5.21 -0.20 -22.53
N VAL A 20 6.22 -0.74 -21.86
CA VAL A 20 7.65 -0.36 -22.06
C VAL A 20 8.15 -0.88 -23.41
N CYS A 21 7.81 -2.12 -23.75
CA CYS A 21 8.15 -2.75 -25.03
C CYS A 21 7.06 -3.72 -25.48
N GLY A 22 6.68 -3.65 -26.76
CA GLY A 22 5.67 -4.56 -27.32
C GLY A 22 6.20 -5.95 -27.69
N PHE A 23 7.49 -6.09 -28.01
CA PHE A 23 8.12 -7.38 -28.30
C PHE A 23 9.65 -7.36 -28.14
N PRO A 24 10.26 -8.28 -27.37
CA PRO A 24 9.58 -9.16 -26.42
C PRO A 24 8.83 -8.31 -25.37
N PRO A 25 7.66 -8.76 -24.89
CA PRO A 25 6.81 -7.95 -24.03
C PRO A 25 7.52 -7.46 -22.77
N HIS A 26 7.39 -6.18 -22.49
CA HIS A 26 7.72 -5.60 -21.21
C HIS A 26 6.62 -4.61 -20.85
N VAL A 27 5.84 -4.94 -19.83
CA VAL A 27 4.75 -4.13 -19.32
C VAL A 27 4.92 -3.87 -17.84
N VAL A 28 4.46 -2.70 -17.40
CA VAL A 28 4.32 -2.34 -15.98
C VAL A 28 2.86 -2.01 -15.75
N VAL A 29 2.22 -2.68 -14.79
CA VAL A 29 0.80 -2.51 -14.50
C VAL A 29 0.62 -2.08 -13.05
N HIS A 30 -0.13 -1.00 -12.82
CA HIS A 30 -0.56 -0.57 -11.48
C HIS A 30 -1.73 -1.46 -11.06
N VAL A 31 -1.47 -2.34 -10.10
CA VAL A 31 -2.43 -3.29 -9.56
C VAL A 31 -2.90 -2.81 -8.19
N ARG A 32 -4.22 -2.82 -7.98
CA ARG A 32 -4.88 -2.45 -6.73
C ARG A 32 -5.78 -3.58 -6.25
N PRO A 33 -5.99 -3.73 -4.94
CA PRO A 33 -6.95 -4.69 -4.40
C PRO A 33 -8.38 -4.34 -4.84
N ARG A 34 -9.26 -5.33 -4.91
CA ARG A 34 -10.68 -5.13 -5.22
C ARG A 34 -11.38 -4.55 -3.99
N THR A 35 -11.51 -3.22 -3.94
CA THR A 35 -12.18 -2.48 -2.86
C THR A 35 -13.51 -1.86 -3.29
N ALA A 36 -14.06 -2.26 -4.44
CA ALA A 36 -15.24 -1.64 -5.07
C ALA A 36 -15.09 -0.11 -5.20
N ASP A 37 -13.89 0.32 -5.64
CA ASP A 37 -13.49 1.72 -5.81
C ASP A 37 -13.48 2.57 -4.53
N ASP A 38 -13.59 1.94 -3.36
CA ASP A 38 -13.41 2.63 -2.09
C ASP A 38 -11.92 2.78 -1.73
N SER A 39 -11.37 3.94 -2.07
CA SER A 39 -9.99 4.31 -1.73
C SER A 39 -9.72 4.35 -0.22
N SER A 40 -10.73 4.52 0.63
CA SER A 40 -10.53 4.49 2.09
C SER A 40 -10.14 3.09 2.57
N GLN A 41 -10.65 2.06 1.89
CA GLN A 41 -10.42 0.65 2.19
C GLN A 41 -9.17 0.07 1.50
N GLN A 42 -8.45 0.84 0.68
CA GLN A 42 -7.24 0.37 0.02
C GLN A 42 -6.01 0.53 0.91
N PHE A 43 -5.45 -0.56 1.41
CA PHE A 43 -4.28 -0.57 2.28
C PHE A 43 -2.99 -0.96 1.56
N VAL A 44 -3.10 -1.48 0.34
CA VAL A 44 -1.96 -1.95 -0.46
C VAL A 44 -2.06 -1.52 -1.91
N GLU A 45 -0.91 -1.40 -2.58
CA GLU A 45 -0.82 -1.29 -4.03
C GLU A 45 0.55 -1.79 -4.54
N LEU A 46 0.60 -2.12 -5.82
CA LEU A 46 1.78 -2.63 -6.48
C LEU A 46 1.88 -2.14 -7.93
N PHE A 47 3.07 -1.71 -8.34
CA PHE A 47 3.43 -1.62 -9.75
C PHE A 47 4.13 -2.91 -10.17
N LEU A 48 3.40 -3.79 -10.85
CA LEU A 48 3.85 -5.11 -11.28
C LEU A 48 4.61 -5.00 -12.61
N GLY A 49 5.89 -5.35 -12.60
CA GLY A 49 6.70 -5.49 -13.80
C GLY A 49 6.66 -6.92 -14.34
N ILE A 50 6.30 -7.07 -15.62
CA ILE A 50 6.35 -8.34 -16.34
C ILE A 50 7.25 -8.17 -17.56
N LYS A 51 8.38 -8.88 -17.58
CA LYS A 51 9.38 -8.80 -18.63
C LYS A 51 9.63 -10.16 -19.26
N ALA A 52 9.16 -10.33 -20.49
CA ALA A 52 9.32 -11.53 -21.28
C ALA A 52 10.65 -11.54 -22.07
N SER A 53 11.10 -12.75 -22.42
CA SER A 53 12.17 -12.96 -23.40
C SER A 53 11.59 -13.15 -24.81
N SER A 54 12.45 -13.25 -25.82
CA SER A 54 12.02 -13.61 -27.18
C SER A 54 11.47 -15.05 -27.31
N GLN A 55 11.61 -15.88 -26.27
CA GLN A 55 11.11 -17.26 -26.24
C GLN A 55 9.71 -17.38 -25.60
N TYR A 56 9.12 -16.26 -25.17
CA TYR A 56 7.76 -16.23 -24.65
C TYR A 56 6.74 -16.68 -25.72
N PRO A 57 5.70 -17.46 -25.36
CA PRO A 57 5.31 -17.89 -24.01
C PRO A 57 5.94 -19.20 -23.53
N LYS A 58 6.83 -19.82 -24.32
CA LYS A 58 7.48 -21.09 -23.92
C LYS A 58 8.39 -20.88 -22.70
N GLU A 59 9.15 -19.80 -22.71
CA GLU A 59 9.87 -19.32 -21.53
C GLU A 59 8.95 -18.36 -20.75
N PRO A 60 8.67 -18.61 -19.47
CA PRO A 60 7.83 -17.72 -18.67
C PRO A 60 8.52 -16.36 -18.50
N PRO A 61 7.76 -15.25 -18.42
CA PRO A 61 8.33 -13.95 -18.17
C PRO A 61 8.92 -13.86 -16.77
N HIS A 62 9.87 -12.94 -16.60
CA HIS A 62 10.34 -12.53 -15.29
C HIS A 62 9.35 -11.53 -14.68
N VAL A 63 8.90 -11.83 -13.46
CA VAL A 63 7.98 -11.01 -12.68
C VAL A 63 8.73 -10.33 -11.54
N TYR A 64 8.49 -9.04 -11.35
CA TYR A 64 9.13 -8.26 -10.30
C TYR A 64 8.24 -7.10 -9.84
N ALA A 65 8.46 -6.61 -8.63
CA ALA A 65 7.83 -5.39 -8.14
C ALA A 65 8.67 -4.18 -8.53
N VAL A 66 8.07 -3.20 -9.22
CA VAL A 66 8.71 -1.91 -9.51
C VAL A 66 8.66 -1.01 -8.28
N GLU A 67 7.48 -0.90 -7.68
CA GLU A 67 7.20 -0.17 -6.44
C GLU A 67 5.99 -0.81 -5.76
N SER A 68 5.94 -0.72 -4.43
CA SER A 68 4.81 -1.19 -3.61
C SER A 68 4.53 -0.20 -2.48
N LYS A 69 3.27 -0.14 -2.02
CA LYS A 69 2.90 0.54 -0.77
C LYS A 69 2.06 -0.38 0.10
N GLY A 70 2.24 -0.25 1.41
CA GLY A 70 1.51 -1.04 2.42
C GLY A 70 1.87 -2.53 2.46
N LEU A 71 2.86 -2.97 1.66
CA LEU A 71 3.42 -4.31 1.69
C LEU A 71 4.75 -4.30 2.43
N ASP A 72 4.92 -5.20 3.38
CA ASP A 72 6.25 -5.53 3.91
C ASP A 72 7.02 -6.46 2.96
N GLU A 73 8.32 -6.63 3.23
CA GLU A 73 9.22 -7.43 2.39
C GLU A 73 8.76 -8.88 2.24
N ASN A 74 8.19 -9.48 3.29
CA ASN A 74 7.73 -10.86 3.25
C ASN A 74 6.51 -11.02 2.34
N ARG A 75 5.52 -10.13 2.47
CA ARG A 75 4.31 -10.12 1.62
C ARG A 75 4.64 -9.80 0.17
N GLN A 76 5.56 -8.87 -0.08
CA GLN A 76 6.04 -8.58 -1.43
C GLN A 76 6.76 -9.79 -2.04
N THR A 77 7.64 -10.45 -1.28
CA THR A 77 8.36 -11.65 -1.73
C THR A 77 7.39 -12.79 -2.03
N TYR A 78 6.40 -13.00 -1.17
CA TYR A 78 5.34 -14.00 -1.36
C TYR A 78 4.53 -13.73 -2.63
N LEU A 79 4.10 -12.48 -2.83
CA LEU A 79 3.33 -12.07 -4.00
C LEU A 79 4.10 -12.33 -5.30
N VAL A 80 5.34 -11.82 -5.38
CA VAL A 80 6.17 -11.97 -6.59
C VAL A 80 6.47 -13.45 -6.87
N SER A 81 6.78 -14.22 -5.83
CA SER A 81 7.07 -15.66 -5.97
C SER A 81 5.84 -16.44 -6.43
N SER A 82 4.66 -16.13 -5.90
CA SER A 82 3.40 -16.77 -6.27
C SER A 82 3.05 -16.51 -7.75
N ILE A 83 3.14 -15.26 -8.20
CA ILE A 83 2.90 -14.91 -9.60
C ILE A 83 3.95 -15.54 -10.52
N GLN A 84 5.22 -15.55 -10.11
CA GLN A 84 6.30 -16.19 -10.88
C GLN A 84 6.09 -17.71 -10.99
N ASN A 85 5.53 -18.36 -9.97
CA ASN A 85 5.16 -19.77 -10.04
C ASN A 85 3.97 -20.00 -10.96
N LYS A 86 2.93 -19.16 -10.89
CA LYS A 86 1.80 -19.18 -11.82
C LYS A 86 2.26 -19.02 -13.27
N ALA A 87 3.25 -18.17 -13.54
CA ALA A 87 3.85 -18.02 -14.86
C ALA A 87 4.51 -19.32 -15.35
N LYS A 88 5.21 -20.05 -14.48
CA LYS A 88 5.80 -21.35 -14.82
C LYS A 88 4.74 -22.39 -15.15
N GLU A 89 3.65 -22.44 -14.40
CA GLU A 89 2.51 -23.34 -14.65
C GLU A 89 1.84 -23.09 -16.01
N LEU A 90 1.77 -21.83 -16.42
CA LEU A 90 1.16 -21.40 -17.67
C LEU A 90 2.11 -21.42 -18.87
N SER A 91 3.34 -21.93 -18.71
CA SER A 91 4.33 -22.01 -19.79
C SER A 91 3.72 -22.62 -21.07
N CYS A 92 4.10 -22.05 -22.21
CA CYS A 92 3.56 -22.35 -23.54
C CYS A 92 2.17 -21.75 -23.85
N TYR A 93 1.55 -20.98 -22.95
CA TYR A 93 0.29 -20.28 -23.18
C TYR A 93 0.41 -18.77 -22.92
N PRO A 94 -0.37 -17.92 -23.60
CA PRO A 94 -0.55 -16.52 -23.20
C PRO A 94 -0.96 -16.43 -21.72
N MET A 95 -0.27 -15.62 -20.93
CA MET A 95 -0.45 -15.49 -19.48
C MET A 95 -0.42 -14.05 -18.93
N LEU A 96 -0.07 -13.01 -19.69
CA LEU A 96 0.15 -11.65 -19.18
C LEU A 96 -1.08 -11.11 -18.40
N VAL A 97 -2.29 -11.23 -18.96
CA VAL A 97 -3.53 -10.81 -18.28
C VAL A 97 -3.77 -11.65 -17.03
N THR A 98 -3.59 -12.97 -17.13
CA THR A 98 -3.76 -13.91 -16.01
C THR A 98 -2.82 -13.60 -14.85
N LEU A 99 -1.57 -13.22 -15.12
CA LEU A 99 -0.60 -12.84 -14.09
C LEU A 99 -0.97 -11.53 -13.40
N CYS A 100 -1.57 -10.58 -14.14
CA CYS A 100 -2.08 -9.35 -13.53
C CYS A 100 -3.29 -9.62 -12.65
N GLU A 101 -4.22 -10.47 -13.08
CA GLU A 101 -5.38 -10.90 -12.27
C GLU A 101 -4.96 -11.68 -11.01
N GLU A 102 -3.95 -12.55 -11.12
CA GLU A 102 -3.37 -13.24 -9.96
C GLU A 102 -2.82 -12.22 -8.94
N ALA A 103 -2.16 -11.17 -9.42
CA ALA A 103 -1.68 -10.09 -8.56
C ALA A 103 -2.83 -9.34 -7.86
N VAL A 104 -3.92 -9.04 -8.58
CA VAL A 104 -5.13 -8.41 -8.02
C VAL A 104 -5.71 -9.27 -6.91
N GLU A 105 -5.83 -10.58 -7.14
CA GLU A 105 -6.40 -11.53 -6.18
C GLU A 105 -5.55 -11.62 -4.91
N ILE A 106 -4.23 -11.81 -5.06
CA ILE A 106 -3.29 -11.88 -3.93
C ILE A 106 -3.29 -10.56 -3.14
N LEU A 107 -3.26 -9.41 -3.81
CA LEU A 107 -3.35 -8.10 -3.14
C LEU A 107 -4.66 -7.92 -2.39
N SER A 108 -5.78 -8.37 -2.97
CA SER A 108 -7.09 -8.28 -2.33
C SER A 108 -7.15 -9.09 -1.03
N ASN A 109 -6.58 -10.29 -1.04
CA ASN A 109 -6.51 -11.15 0.15
C ASN A 109 -5.59 -10.58 1.23
N MET A 110 -4.54 -9.85 0.81
CA MET A 110 -3.64 -9.17 1.72
C MET A 110 -4.05 -7.70 1.95
N ASN A 111 -5.27 -7.26 1.66
CA ASN A 111 -5.62 -5.84 1.78
C ASN A 111 -5.90 -5.42 3.25
N HIS A 112 -4.85 -5.43 4.06
CA HIS A 112 -4.87 -5.00 5.45
C HIS A 112 -3.56 -4.27 5.81
N PRO A 113 -3.56 -3.45 6.87
CA PRO A 113 -2.34 -2.85 7.39
C PRO A 113 -1.30 -3.91 7.77
N ALA A 114 -0.01 -3.60 7.56
CA ALA A 114 1.11 -4.42 8.01
C ALA A 114 1.94 -3.72 9.09
N GLY A 115 2.60 -4.54 9.91
CA GLY A 115 3.54 -4.11 10.94
C GLY A 115 2.87 -3.59 12.22
N ASP A 116 3.69 -2.91 13.02
CA ASP A 116 3.28 -2.37 14.30
C ASP A 116 2.83 -0.92 14.19
N CYS A 117 1.90 -0.51 15.06
CA CYS A 117 1.49 0.88 15.16
C CYS A 117 2.68 1.74 15.62
N PRO A 118 3.07 2.81 14.90
CA PRO A 118 4.22 3.63 15.27
C PRO A 118 4.14 4.33 16.63
N LEU A 119 2.94 4.42 17.22
CA LEU A 119 2.71 5.11 18.49
C LEU A 119 2.81 4.19 19.72
N CYS A 120 2.31 2.95 19.62
CA CYS A 120 2.30 2.01 20.74
C CYS A 120 3.22 0.81 20.55
N LEU A 121 3.76 0.61 19.33
CA LEU A 121 4.62 -0.49 18.94
C LEU A 121 3.98 -1.88 19.07
N TYR A 122 2.65 -1.94 19.06
CA TYR A 122 1.90 -3.19 19.00
C TYR A 122 1.37 -3.47 17.59
N PRO A 123 1.18 -4.74 17.20
CA PRO A 123 0.70 -5.11 15.88
C PRO A 123 -0.59 -4.39 15.49
N LEU A 124 -0.63 -3.87 14.26
CA LEU A 124 -1.84 -3.27 13.70
C LEU A 124 -2.92 -4.35 13.55
N VAL A 125 -2.59 -5.49 12.97
CA VAL A 125 -3.49 -6.64 12.88
C VAL A 125 -3.09 -7.68 13.93
N GLN A 126 -4.04 -8.10 14.78
CA GLN A 126 -3.84 -9.21 15.72
C GLN A 126 -4.33 -10.51 15.08
N GLU A 127 -3.53 -11.57 15.15
CA GLU A 127 -3.84 -12.87 14.53
C GLU A 127 -5.04 -13.60 15.19
N ASP A 128 -5.42 -13.18 16.41
CA ASP A 128 -6.25 -13.99 17.32
C ASP A 128 -7.67 -13.44 17.60
N LYS A 129 -8.10 -12.37 16.94
CA LYS A 129 -9.42 -11.75 17.23
C LYS A 129 -10.41 -11.96 16.10
N ASP A 130 -11.36 -12.87 16.35
CA ASP A 130 -12.63 -12.98 15.63
C ASP A 130 -13.27 -11.60 15.46
N GLY A 131 -13.25 -11.09 14.22
CA GLY A 131 -14.18 -10.08 13.71
C GLY A 131 -14.15 -8.67 14.31
N SER A 132 -13.38 -8.40 15.36
CA SER A 132 -13.19 -7.04 15.89
C SER A 132 -11.89 -6.45 15.37
N ALA A 133 -11.84 -6.17 14.07
CA ALA A 133 -10.80 -5.29 13.53
C ALA A 133 -10.84 -3.99 14.34
N LEU A 134 -9.77 -3.72 15.11
CA LEU A 134 -9.62 -2.41 15.74
C LEU A 134 -9.67 -1.38 14.61
N PRO A 135 -10.44 -0.28 14.75
CA PRO A 135 -10.47 0.73 13.71
C PRO A 135 -9.04 1.24 13.51
N PHE A 136 -8.59 1.24 12.25
CA PHE A 136 -7.29 1.78 11.85
C PHE A 136 -7.49 3.12 11.16
N MET A 137 -6.55 4.04 11.38
CA MET A 137 -6.47 5.27 10.60
C MET A 137 -5.31 5.19 9.62
N LYS A 138 -5.60 5.36 8.33
CA LYS A 138 -4.62 5.34 7.24
C LYS A 138 -4.27 6.77 6.81
N LEU A 139 -2.99 7.04 6.62
CA LEU A 139 -2.55 8.24 5.90
C LEU A 139 -2.66 8.00 4.39
N MET A 140 -3.50 8.80 3.72
CA MET A 140 -3.96 8.53 2.35
C MET A 140 -2.83 8.46 1.31
N SER A 141 -1.72 9.18 1.48
CA SER A 141 -0.63 9.23 0.49
C SER A 141 0.42 8.12 0.64
N CYS A 142 0.61 7.58 1.84
CA CYS A 142 1.73 6.68 2.16
C CYS A 142 1.29 5.32 2.73
N TYR A 143 0.00 5.12 2.97
CA TYR A 143 -0.62 3.88 3.44
C TYR A 143 -0.14 3.41 4.83
N HIS A 144 0.61 4.26 5.54
CA HIS A 144 0.92 4.05 6.95
C HIS A 144 -0.37 4.09 7.78
N CYS A 145 -0.47 3.13 8.69
CA CYS A 145 -1.65 2.93 9.51
C CYS A 145 -1.31 3.07 11.00
N PHE A 146 -2.31 3.50 11.76
CA PHE A 146 -2.27 3.61 13.22
C PHE A 146 -3.50 2.94 13.78
N HIS A 147 -3.45 2.44 15.02
CA HIS A 147 -4.68 2.21 15.76
C HIS A 147 -5.39 3.56 15.93
N SER A 148 -6.68 3.62 15.63
CA SER A 148 -7.46 4.86 15.76
C SER A 148 -7.36 5.46 17.17
N ASP A 149 -7.35 4.62 18.21
CA ASP A 149 -7.20 5.09 19.59
C ASP A 149 -5.84 5.75 19.84
N CYS A 150 -4.76 5.21 19.27
CA CYS A 150 -3.43 5.77 19.44
C CYS A 150 -3.33 7.16 18.80
N ILE A 151 -3.82 7.32 17.58
CA ILE A 151 -3.76 8.61 16.88
C ILE A 151 -4.71 9.64 17.52
N MET A 152 -5.89 9.22 17.99
CA MET A 152 -6.82 10.10 18.72
C MET A 152 -6.21 10.62 20.03
N ARG A 153 -5.61 9.73 20.84
CA ARG A 153 -4.94 10.13 22.09
C ARG A 153 -3.77 11.08 21.85
N TRP A 154 -2.98 10.82 20.80
CA TRP A 154 -1.89 11.72 20.41
C TRP A 154 -2.41 13.10 19.99
N TRP A 155 -3.50 13.14 19.22
CA TRP A 155 -4.14 14.38 18.79
C TRP A 155 -4.75 15.18 19.95
N GLU A 156 -5.37 14.51 20.93
CA GLU A 156 -5.86 15.13 22.16
C GLU A 156 -4.72 15.73 22.99
N TRP A 157 -3.60 15.01 23.12
CA TRP A 157 -2.41 15.51 23.81
C TRP A 157 -1.86 16.79 23.15
N LEU A 158 -1.75 16.80 21.81
CA LEU A 158 -1.24 17.94 21.04
C LEU A 158 -2.06 19.21 21.29
N GLN A 159 -3.39 19.09 21.34
CA GLN A 159 -4.27 20.23 21.61
C GLN A 159 -4.10 20.79 23.02
N ASN A 160 -3.87 19.92 24.01
CA ASN A 160 -3.73 20.35 25.40
C ASN A 160 -2.38 21.03 25.67
N ASP A 161 -1.30 20.59 25.01
CA ASP A 161 0.04 21.21 25.14
C ASP A 161 0.07 22.68 24.64
N ASP A 162 -0.69 22.97 23.57
CA ASP A 162 -0.90 24.33 23.07
C ASP A 162 -1.66 25.23 24.07
N THR A 163 -2.51 24.64 24.93
CA THR A 163 -3.27 25.40 25.92
C THR A 163 -2.45 25.72 27.18
N ASP A 164 -1.57 24.83 27.61
CA ASP A 164 -0.70 25.09 28.78
C ASP A 164 0.46 26.05 28.43
N SER A 165 0.96 26.02 27.19
CA SER A 165 1.91 27.03 26.68
C SER A 165 1.33 28.45 26.64
N LYS A 166 0.01 28.59 26.39
CA LYS A 166 -0.70 29.88 26.45
C LYS A 166 -0.98 30.35 27.88
N LYS A 167 -1.19 29.45 28.85
CA LYS A 167 -1.36 29.83 30.26
C LYS A 167 -0.06 30.33 30.89
N SER A 168 1.10 29.74 30.53
CA SER A 168 2.41 30.19 31.03
C SER A 168 2.77 31.60 30.55
N SER A 169 2.47 31.93 29.29
CA SER A 169 2.76 33.26 28.71
C SER A 169 1.88 34.40 29.25
N THR A 170 0.75 34.07 29.89
CA THR A 170 -0.15 35.06 30.49
C THR A 170 0.14 35.30 31.97
N ALA A 171 0.83 34.37 32.64
CA ALA A 171 1.24 34.52 34.05
C ALA A 171 2.45 35.45 34.21
N VAL A 172 3.40 35.43 33.26
CA VAL A 172 4.64 36.24 33.32
C VAL A 172 4.38 37.74 33.13
N THR A 173 3.32 38.14 32.43
CA THR A 173 2.98 39.56 32.22
C THR A 173 2.31 40.22 33.45
N THR A 174 1.76 39.43 34.37
CA THR A 174 1.11 39.96 35.59
C THR A 174 2.07 40.21 36.77
N GLU A 175 3.27 39.61 36.78
CA GLU A 175 4.25 39.85 37.86
C GLU A 175 5.12 41.10 37.62
N ALA A 176 5.19 41.63 36.39
CA ALA A 176 5.99 42.82 36.08
C ALA A 176 5.32 44.17 36.40
N GLN A 177 4.06 44.17 36.89
CA GLN A 177 3.28 45.40 37.08
C GLN A 177 3.03 45.79 38.55
N LEU A 178 3.61 45.06 39.52
CA LEU A 178 3.44 45.34 40.96
C LEU A 178 4.64 46.04 41.64
N SER A 179 5.66 46.49 40.88
CA SER A 179 6.88 47.11 41.46
C SER A 179 6.97 48.63 41.32
N ILE A 180 5.91 49.34 40.92
CA ILE A 180 5.92 50.82 40.84
C ILE A 180 4.64 51.39 41.47
N THR A 181 4.53 51.39 42.80
CA THR A 181 4.00 52.56 43.53
C THR A 181 4.32 52.46 45.04
N MET A 182 4.96 53.52 45.54
CA MET A 182 5.23 53.93 46.93
C MET A 182 6.25 53.14 47.74
#